data_AF-A0A6A7ZPI4-F1
#
_entry.id   AF-A0A6A7ZPI4-F1
#
_cell.length_a   1.000
_cell.length_b   1.000
_cell.length_c   1.000
_cell.angle_alpha   90.00
_cell.angle_beta   90.00
_cell.angle_gamma   90.00
#
_symmetry.space_group_name_H-M   'P 1'
#
loop_
_entity.id
_entity.type
_entity.pdbx_description
1 polymer ?
#
loop_
_entity_poly.entity_id
_entity_poly.type
_entity_poly.pdbx_seq_one_letter_code
_entity_poly.pdbx_strand_id
1 'polypeptide(L)'
;MHQNAIIAIAATLGIAAGAGGTYIATSEPKVEAQAISKAELVAAISADPSLCPIPTVEAPTEAEALAAYRKAHAASPLVWDRNNLPEISLVLGQCDKAGAGPGVACMTSVKLGPEARPVDRIVGFAKSASGEWIATIN
;
A
#
# COMPACT_ATOMS: atom_id res chain seq x y z
N MET A 1 37.65 -28.54 13.80
CA MET A 1 37.67 -27.40 12.87
C MET A 1 38.21 -27.92 11.55
N HIS A 2 37.32 -28.20 10.59
CA HIS A 2 37.69 -28.73 9.28
C HIS A 2 37.83 -27.55 8.31
N GLN A 3 39.05 -27.34 7.82
CA GLN A 3 39.38 -26.26 6.91
C GLN A 3 39.77 -26.87 5.56
N ASN A 4 39.02 -26.46 4.53
CA ASN A 4 39.12 -26.89 3.14
C ASN A 4 40.49 -26.56 2.54
N ALA A 5 41.10 -27.52 1.84
CA ALA A 5 42.18 -27.27 0.90
C ALA A 5 41.81 -27.88 -0.45
N ILE A 6 41.40 -27.02 -1.38
CA ILE A 6 41.19 -27.31 -2.80
C ILE A 6 42.59 -27.51 -3.41
N ILE A 7 42.85 -28.66 -4.03
CA ILE A 7 44.11 -28.95 -4.74
C ILE A 7 43.81 -29.29 -6.21
N ALA A 8 44.43 -28.50 -7.09
CA ALA A 8 44.80 -28.75 -8.49
C ALA A 8 43.64 -29.07 -9.47
N ILE A 9 43.62 -28.52 -10.69
CA ILE A 9 44.54 -28.88 -11.77
C ILE A 9 44.81 -27.63 -12.62
N ALA A 10 46.07 -27.18 -12.65
CA ALA A 10 46.55 -26.23 -13.65
C ALA A 10 46.86 -27.00 -14.93
N ALA A 11 45.94 -27.00 -15.89
CA ALA A 11 46.23 -27.45 -17.25
C ALA A 11 46.80 -26.25 -18.02
N THR A 12 48.13 -26.15 -18.04
CA THR A 12 48.85 -25.24 -18.94
C THR A 12 48.71 -25.77 -20.37
N LEU A 13 47.85 -25.14 -21.17
CA LEU A 13 47.84 -25.32 -22.62
C LEU A 13 48.53 -24.11 -23.27
N GLY A 14 49.52 -24.42 -24.11
CA GLY A 14 50.53 -23.52 -24.63
C GLY A 14 49.96 -22.30 -25.35
N ILE A 15 50.49 -21.13 -25.01
CA ILE A 15 50.25 -19.89 -25.74
C ILE A 15 51.17 -19.91 -26.95
N ALA A 16 50.60 -20.12 -28.14
CA ALA A 16 51.24 -19.76 -29.38
C ALA A 16 51.31 -18.23 -29.45
N ALA A 17 52.51 -17.66 -29.33
CA ALA A 17 52.75 -16.23 -29.45
C ALA A 17 52.57 -15.80 -30.91
N GLY A 18 51.36 -15.39 -31.27
CA GLY A 18 51.07 -14.59 -32.46
C GLY A 18 51.01 -13.12 -32.07
N ALA A 19 51.79 -12.26 -32.75
CA ALA A 19 51.75 -10.82 -32.54
C ALA A 19 50.41 -10.25 -33.02
N GLY A 20 49.45 -10.12 -32.10
CA GLY A 20 48.15 -9.51 -32.39
C GLY A 20 47.08 -9.90 -31.38
N GLY A 21 46.95 -9.10 -30.30
CA GLY A 21 45.74 -8.99 -29.49
C GLY A 21 45.37 -10.18 -28.61
N THR A 22 45.62 -10.06 -27.30
CA THR A 22 44.96 -10.87 -26.27
C THR A 22 43.46 -10.55 -26.22
N TYR A 23 42.65 -11.28 -26.97
CA TYR A 23 41.22 -11.38 -26.69
C TYR A 23 41.06 -12.37 -25.52
N ILE A 24 40.90 -11.84 -24.30
CA ILE A 24 40.33 -12.63 -23.21
C ILE A 24 38.86 -12.82 -23.58
N ALA A 25 38.49 -14.03 -23.98
CA ALA A 25 37.10 -14.43 -24.14
C ALA A 25 36.46 -14.49 -22.74
N THR A 26 36.00 -13.35 -22.24
CA THR A 26 35.07 -13.31 -21.11
C THR A 26 33.70 -13.72 -21.66
N SER A 27 33.30 -14.96 -21.40
CA SER A 27 31.92 -15.40 -21.56
C SER A 27 31.07 -14.64 -20.55
N GLU A 28 30.62 -13.44 -20.91
CA GLU A 28 29.56 -12.77 -20.18
C GLU A 28 28.33 -13.70 -20.25
N PRO A 29 27.77 -14.16 -19.12
CA PRO A 29 26.50 -14.86 -19.18
C PRO A 29 25.49 -13.84 -19.71
N LYS A 30 25.10 -14.02 -20.97
CA LYS A 30 24.07 -13.25 -21.64
C LYS A 30 22.77 -13.55 -20.90
N VAL A 31 22.47 -12.74 -19.88
CA VAL A 31 21.14 -12.70 -19.27
C VAL A 31 20.25 -12.04 -20.32
N GLU A 32 19.79 -12.83 -21.29
CA GLU A 32 18.74 -12.41 -22.20
C GLU A 32 17.48 -12.20 -21.35
N ALA A 33 17.15 -10.94 -21.08
CA ALA A 33 15.87 -10.58 -20.49
C ALA A 33 14.77 -10.95 -21.50
N GLN A 34 14.21 -12.16 -21.35
CA GLN A 34 13.10 -12.62 -22.16
C GLN A 34 11.85 -11.82 -21.80
N ALA A 35 11.20 -11.24 -22.80
CA ALA A 35 9.96 -10.50 -22.61
C ALA A 35 8.83 -11.47 -22.23
N ILE A 36 8.35 -11.40 -20.99
CA ILE A 36 7.20 -12.16 -20.49
C ILE A 36 5.94 -11.71 -21.23
N SER A 37 5.13 -12.66 -21.72
CA SER A 37 3.87 -12.33 -22.34
C SER A 37 2.82 -11.87 -21.31
N LYS A 38 1.88 -11.02 -21.71
CA LYS A 38 0.78 -10.59 -20.83
C LYS A 38 0.00 -11.77 -20.24
N ALA A 39 -0.13 -12.86 -21.00
CA ALA A 39 -0.83 -14.07 -20.56
C ALA A 39 -0.08 -14.79 -19.43
N GLU A 40 1.24 -14.91 -19.53
CA GLU A 40 2.08 -15.47 -18.46
C GLU A 40 2.06 -14.62 -17.20
N LEU A 41 2.09 -13.28 -17.36
CA LEU A 41 2.00 -12.37 -16.23
C LEU A 41 0.66 -12.50 -15.50
N VAL A 42 -0.46 -12.58 -16.24
CA VAL A 42 -1.80 -12.79 -15.67
C VAL A 42 -1.93 -14.16 -15.01
N ALA A 43 -1.38 -15.22 -15.62
CA ALA A 43 -1.38 -16.56 -15.04
C ALA A 43 -0.59 -16.60 -13.73
N ALA A 44 0.57 -15.93 -13.67
CA ALA A 44 1.37 -15.81 -12.47
C ALA A 44 0.62 -15.07 -11.36
N ILE A 45 0.02 -13.90 -11.64
CA ILE A 45 -0.76 -13.13 -10.66
C ILE A 45 -2.01 -13.91 -10.20
N SER A 46 -2.64 -14.68 -11.09
CA SER A 46 -3.79 -15.51 -10.73
C SER A 46 -3.40 -16.70 -9.84
N ALA A 47 -2.22 -17.29 -10.09
CA ALA A 47 -1.68 -18.38 -9.28
C ALA A 47 -1.15 -17.89 -7.92
N ASP A 48 -0.63 -16.66 -7.87
CA ASP A 48 -0.18 -16.01 -6.65
C ASP A 48 -0.66 -14.55 -6.58
N PRO A 49 -1.82 -14.30 -5.95
CA PRO A 49 -2.37 -12.95 -5.77
C PRO A 49 -1.44 -12.02 -4.97
N SER A 50 -0.48 -12.57 -4.21
CA SER A 50 0.48 -11.76 -3.46
C SER A 50 1.51 -11.04 -4.34
N LEU A 51 1.63 -11.43 -5.62
CA LEU A 51 2.46 -10.73 -6.62
C LEU A 51 1.95 -9.33 -6.95
N CYS A 52 0.69 -9.02 -6.63
CA CYS A 52 0.09 -7.70 -6.75
C CYS A 52 -0.64 -7.36 -5.45
N PRO A 53 0.10 -7.09 -4.35
CA PRO A 53 -0.52 -6.80 -3.08
C PRO A 53 -1.26 -5.47 -3.20
N ILE A 54 -2.59 -5.50 -3.00
CA ILE A 54 -3.38 -4.28 -2.80
C ILE A 54 -2.90 -3.72 -1.45
N PRO A 55 -2.40 -2.48 -1.38
CA PRO A 55 -1.95 -1.91 -0.12
C PRO A 55 -3.14 -1.89 0.85
N THR A 56 -3.10 -2.77 1.85
CA THR A 56 -4.08 -2.80 2.92
C THR A 56 -3.81 -1.62 3.83
N VAL A 57 -4.58 -0.56 3.66
CA VAL A 57 -4.54 0.57 4.57
C VAL A 57 -5.33 0.22 5.82
N GLU A 58 -4.75 0.53 6.99
CA GLU A 58 -5.49 0.41 8.23
C GLU A 58 -6.65 1.40 8.21
N ALA A 59 -7.88 0.90 8.29
CA ALA A 59 -9.10 1.69 8.30
C ALA A 59 -9.84 1.54 9.64
N PRO A 60 -10.58 2.57 10.09
CA PRO A 60 -11.41 2.45 11.27
C PRO A 60 -12.55 1.45 11.03
N THR A 61 -12.99 0.81 12.11
CA THR A 61 -14.29 0.13 12.13
C THR A 61 -15.43 1.16 12.04
N GLU A 62 -16.64 0.73 11.69
CA GLU A 62 -17.80 1.64 11.63
C GLU A 62 -18.07 2.34 12.97
N ALA A 63 -17.89 1.62 14.08
CA ALA A 63 -18.07 2.19 15.42
C ALA A 63 -17.02 3.26 15.74
N GLU A 64 -15.76 3.03 15.39
CA GLU A 64 -14.68 4.01 15.56
C GLU A 64 -14.88 5.22 14.64
N ALA A 65 -15.24 4.99 13.38
CA ALA A 65 -15.54 6.05 12.43
C ALA A 65 -16.72 6.90 12.91
N LEU A 66 -17.77 6.27 13.47
CA LEU A 66 -18.92 6.98 14.01
C LEU A 66 -18.54 7.85 15.21
N ALA A 67 -17.77 7.30 16.14
CA ALA A 67 -17.30 8.04 17.30
C ALA A 67 -16.43 9.24 16.88
N ALA A 68 -15.47 9.00 15.98
CA ALA A 68 -14.60 10.03 15.43
C ALA A 68 -15.39 11.12 14.69
N TYR A 69 -16.36 10.72 13.85
CA TYR A 69 -17.20 11.65 13.09
C TYR A 69 -18.09 12.49 14.01
N ARG A 70 -18.73 11.90 15.01
CA ARG A 70 -19.55 12.63 16.00
C ARG A 70 -18.71 13.66 16.76
N LYS A 71 -17.49 13.29 17.17
CA LYS A 71 -16.56 14.19 17.85
C LYS A 71 -16.15 15.37 16.95
N ALA A 72 -15.79 15.09 15.70
CA ALA A 72 -15.42 16.11 14.73
C ALA A 72 -16.60 17.03 14.37
N HIS A 73 -17.81 16.47 14.20
CA HIS A 73 -19.03 17.23 13.96
C HIS A 73 -19.33 18.16 15.14
N ALA A 74 -19.33 17.66 16.38
CA ALA A 74 -19.57 18.46 17.58
C ALA A 74 -18.52 19.56 17.79
N ALA A 75 -17.28 19.33 17.37
CA ALA A 75 -16.20 20.32 17.42
C ALA A 75 -16.26 21.36 16.28
N SER A 76 -17.08 21.14 15.25
CA SER A 76 -17.15 22.04 14.10
C SER A 76 -17.68 23.43 14.50
N PRO A 77 -17.03 24.51 14.04
CA PRO A 77 -17.53 25.87 14.30
C PRO A 77 -18.86 26.16 13.58
N LEU A 78 -19.26 25.31 12.62
CA LEU A 78 -20.51 25.44 11.88
C LEU A 78 -21.73 24.88 12.62
N VAL A 79 -21.51 24.16 13.72
CA VAL A 79 -22.62 23.69 14.58
C VAL A 79 -23.13 24.87 15.40
N TRP A 80 -24.31 25.35 15.00
CA TRP A 80 -24.99 26.49 15.61
C TRP A 80 -25.76 26.10 16.88
N ASP A 81 -26.36 24.91 16.92
CA ASP A 81 -27.05 24.37 18.09
C ASP A 81 -26.26 23.20 18.71
N ARG A 82 -25.44 23.52 19.71
CA ARG A 82 -24.64 22.52 20.44
C ARG A 82 -25.41 21.78 21.52
N ASN A 83 -26.55 22.32 21.94
CA ASN A 83 -27.38 21.72 22.99
C ASN A 83 -28.32 20.66 22.42
N ASN A 84 -28.57 20.69 21.11
CA ASN A 84 -29.39 19.73 20.40
C ASN A 84 -28.67 19.19 19.16
N LEU A 85 -27.62 18.39 19.38
CA LEU A 85 -26.94 17.70 18.29
C LEU A 85 -27.87 16.66 17.65
N PRO A 86 -27.97 16.60 16.31
CA PRO A 86 -28.78 15.60 15.65
C PRO A 86 -28.22 14.20 15.91
N GLU A 87 -29.10 13.20 15.84
CA GLU A 87 -28.65 11.81 15.78
C GLU A 87 -27.83 11.59 14.51
N ILE A 88 -26.62 11.04 14.64
CA ILE A 88 -25.75 10.78 13.49
C ILE A 88 -25.57 9.27 13.37
N SER A 89 -25.79 8.74 12.17
CA SER A 89 -25.35 7.40 11.77
C SER A 89 -24.43 7.51 10.56
N LEU A 90 -23.47 6.60 10.44
CA LEU A 90 -22.65 6.47 9.24
C LEU A 90 -22.49 5.01 8.82
N VAL A 91 -22.21 4.81 7.55
CA VAL A 91 -21.78 3.54 6.95
C VAL A 91 -20.50 3.79 6.18
N LEU A 92 -19.51 2.91 6.36
CA LEU A 92 -18.23 3.00 5.65
C LEU A 92 -18.31 2.26 4.31
N GLY A 93 -17.82 2.92 3.27
CA GLY A 93 -17.54 2.32 1.97
C GLY A 93 -16.05 2.04 1.79
N GLN A 94 -15.55 2.27 0.58
CA GLN A 94 -14.14 2.09 0.26
C GLN A 94 -13.25 3.10 1.00
N CYS A 95 -12.14 2.62 1.57
CA CYS A 95 -11.10 3.42 2.20
C CYS A 95 -9.79 3.25 1.45
N ASP A 96 -9.09 4.36 1.23
CA ASP A 96 -7.76 4.40 0.61
C ASP A 96 -6.84 5.33 1.37
N LYS A 97 -5.52 5.27 1.10
CA LYS A 97 -4.55 6.19 1.69
C LYS A 97 -4.97 7.63 1.39
N ALA A 98 -4.99 8.49 2.41
CA ALA A 98 -5.30 9.89 2.21
C ALA A 98 -4.27 10.52 1.25
N GLY A 99 -4.77 11.25 0.24
CA GLY A 99 -3.90 11.93 -0.74
C GLY A 99 -3.08 13.07 -0.13
N ALA A 100 -3.56 13.65 0.98
CA ALA A 100 -2.87 14.67 1.75
C ALA A 100 -3.06 14.41 3.26
N GLY A 101 -1.95 14.50 4.01
CA GLY A 101 -1.95 14.26 5.45
C GLY A 101 -1.86 12.77 5.85
N PRO A 102 -1.87 12.47 7.15
CA PRO A 102 -1.82 11.11 7.67
C PRO A 102 -3.18 10.40 7.54
N GLY A 103 -3.15 9.07 7.57
CA GLY A 103 -4.35 8.23 7.66
C GLY A 103 -4.94 7.83 6.32
N VAL A 104 -6.26 7.63 6.32
CA VAL A 104 -7.06 7.13 5.21
C VAL A 104 -8.19 8.09 4.87
N ALA A 105 -8.64 8.07 3.63
CA ALA A 105 -9.86 8.73 3.18
C ALA A 105 -10.87 7.65 2.80
N CYS A 106 -12.03 7.67 3.46
CA CYS A 106 -13.09 6.69 3.22
C CYS A 106 -14.31 7.37 2.60
N MET A 107 -14.87 6.74 1.56
CA MET A 107 -16.23 7.04 1.14
C MET A 107 -17.17 6.66 2.29
N THR A 108 -18.00 7.60 2.72
CA THR A 108 -18.84 7.45 3.91
C THR A 108 -20.23 7.94 3.61
N SER A 109 -21.25 7.12 3.87
CA SER A 109 -22.64 7.55 3.83
C SER A 109 -23.04 8.06 5.20
N VAL A 110 -23.33 9.35 5.33
CA VAL A 110 -23.68 9.99 6.61
C VAL A 110 -25.15 10.40 6.61
N LYS A 111 -25.87 10.07 7.68
CA LYS A 111 -27.24 10.51 7.91
C LYS A 111 -27.33 11.34 9.19
N LEU A 112 -27.89 12.56 9.07
CA LEU A 112 -28.05 13.52 10.16
C LEU A 112 -29.53 13.65 10.55
N GLY A 113 -29.95 12.88 11.53
CA GLY A 113 -31.33 12.79 12.00
C GLY A 113 -32.11 11.67 11.31
N PRO A 114 -33.20 11.19 11.94
CA PRO A 114 -33.95 10.02 11.48
C PRO A 114 -34.65 10.25 10.13
N GLU A 115 -35.10 11.48 9.85
CA GLU A 115 -35.82 11.84 8.62
C GLU A 115 -34.90 12.29 7.47
N ALA A 116 -33.60 12.47 7.73
CA ALA A 116 -32.67 12.94 6.72
C ALA A 116 -32.32 11.85 5.71
N ARG A 117 -32.04 12.26 4.48
CA ARG A 117 -31.46 11.39 3.47
C ARG A 117 -29.97 11.20 3.76
N PRO A 118 -29.42 9.97 3.65
CA PRO A 118 -27.98 9.76 3.70
C PRO A 118 -27.28 10.55 2.59
N VAL A 119 -26.11 11.09 2.91
CA VAL A 119 -25.25 11.81 1.98
C VAL A 119 -23.90 11.11 1.93
N ASP A 120 -23.51 10.69 0.73
CA ASP A 120 -22.20 10.11 0.49
C ASP A 120 -21.15 11.20 0.37
N ARG A 121 -20.07 11.04 1.13
CA ARG A 121 -18.97 11.98 1.17
C ARG A 121 -17.66 11.31 1.54
N ILE A 122 -16.56 11.89 1.09
CA ILE A 122 -15.23 11.47 1.53
C ILE A 122 -14.97 12.07 2.91
N VAL A 123 -14.62 11.22 3.87
CA VAL A 123 -14.22 11.60 5.22
C VAL A 123 -12.80 11.09 5.47
N GLY A 124 -11.92 11.97 5.94
CA GLY A 124 -10.57 11.59 6.35
C GLY A 124 -10.57 11.00 7.75
N PHE A 125 -9.83 9.93 7.98
CA PHE A 125 -9.64 9.31 9.29
C PHE A 125 -8.14 9.10 9.56
N ALA A 126 -7.66 9.60 10.69
CA ALA A 126 -6.27 9.41 11.11
C ALA A 126 -6.20 9.12 12.60
N LYS A 127 -5.21 8.32 13.02
CA LYS A 127 -4.95 8.10 14.45
C LYS A 127 -4.22 9.30 15.04
N SER A 128 -4.68 9.75 16.20
CA SER A 128 -4.00 10.74 17.02
C SER A 128 -2.78 10.11 17.72
N ALA A 129 -2.03 10.93 18.48
CA ALA A 129 -0.91 10.44 19.28
C ALA A 129 -1.31 9.39 20.34
N SER A 130 -2.57 9.35 20.76
CA SER A 130 -3.08 8.33 21.68
C SER A 130 -3.54 7.05 20.98
N GLY A 131 -3.50 7.01 19.65
CA GLY A 131 -4.07 5.92 18.84
C GLY A 131 -5.57 6.05 18.56
N GLU A 132 -6.25 7.05 19.12
CA GLU A 132 -7.68 7.32 18.86
C GLU A 132 -7.89 7.80 17.42
N TRP A 133 -8.90 7.28 16.73
CA TRP A 133 -9.30 7.77 15.41
C TRP A 133 -9.91 9.17 15.48
N ILE A 134 -9.44 10.05 14.60
CA ILE A 134 -9.92 11.42 14.43
C ILE A 134 -10.46 11.55 13.01
N ALA A 135 -11.70 12.02 12.90
CA ALA A 135 -12.30 12.33 11.61
C ALA A 135 -11.97 13.76 11.20
N THR A 136 -11.63 13.96 9.94
CA THR A 136 -11.49 15.27 9.31
C THR A 136 -12.64 15.44 8.33
N ILE A 137 -13.45 16.46 8.60
CA ILE A 137 -14.69 16.75 7.89
C ILE A 137 -14.50 18.11 7.22
N ASN A 138 -14.26 18.11 5.90
CA ASN A 138 -14.20 19.34 5.10
C ASN A 138 -15.58 19.86 4.70
#